data_AF-A0A1Y3YZC4-F1
#
_entry.id   AF-A0A1Y3YZC4-F1
#
_cell.length_a   1.000
_cell.length_b   1.000
_cell.length_c   1.000
_cell.angle_alpha   90.00
_cell.angle_beta   90.00
_cell.angle_gamma   90.00
#
_symmetry.space_group_name_H-M   'P 1'
#
loop_
_entity.id
_entity.type
_entity.pdbx_description
1 polymer ?
#
loop_
_entity_poly.entity_id
_entity_poly.type
_entity_poly.pdbx_seq_one_letter_code
_entity_poly.pdbx_strand_id
1 'polypeptide(L)'
;MNTTVNQKIEDALLEFYLEADKDTINEILQEDINDIEAYKKKRNKLLFMINAKAKKQANDALIERVINYFEDAIQKNTAKPIAYLKQLMSENQSLALYHNFEKLSKEDIQAIIKDKNLIDIIEQIEKDGAEEQSTI
;
A
#
# COMPACT_ATOMS: atom_id res chain seq x y z
N MET A 1 -0.40 25.19 -15.30
CA MET A 1 0.45 23.97 -15.38
C MET A 1 -0.39 22.78 -14.92
N ASN A 2 -0.35 21.66 -15.65
CA ASN A 2 -1.23 20.50 -15.43
C ASN A 2 -0.62 19.58 -14.35
N THR A 3 -1.30 19.43 -13.21
CA THR A 3 -0.83 18.69 -12.02
C THR A 3 -0.51 17.22 -12.31
N THR A 4 -1.25 16.60 -13.23
CA THR A 4 -1.06 15.20 -13.63
C THR A 4 0.25 14.98 -14.40
N VAL A 5 0.67 15.97 -15.20
CA VAL A 5 1.94 15.91 -15.95
C VAL A 5 3.12 16.00 -15.00
N ASN A 6 3.05 16.88 -14.00
CA ASN A 6 4.10 17.02 -12.99
C ASN A 6 4.26 15.74 -12.16
N GLN A 7 3.16 15.09 -11.77
CA GLN A 7 3.21 13.81 -11.04
C GLN A 7 3.90 12.71 -11.86
N LYS A 8 3.55 12.58 -13.15
CA LYS A 8 4.19 11.59 -14.04
C LYS A 8 5.69 11.84 -14.20
N ILE A 9 6.11 13.11 -14.26
CA ILE A 9 7.53 13.47 -14.34
C ILE A 9 8.24 13.11 -13.03
N GLU A 10 7.62 13.41 -11.89
CA GLU A 10 8.19 13.08 -10.57
C GLU A 10 8.29 11.55 -10.36
N ASP A 11 7.30 10.79 -10.78
CA ASP A 11 7.31 9.32 -10.72
C ASP A 11 8.41 8.73 -11.63
N ALA A 12 8.53 9.21 -12.87
CA ALA A 12 9.55 8.75 -13.81
C ALA A 12 10.97 9.07 -13.34
N LEU A 13 11.18 10.28 -12.79
CA LEU A 13 12.46 10.66 -12.20
C LEU A 13 12.80 9.76 -11.00
N LEU A 14 11.80 9.43 -10.18
CA LEU A 14 12.03 8.56 -9.01
C LEU A 14 12.36 7.12 -9.41
N GLU A 15 11.70 6.58 -10.43
CA GLU A 15 12.05 5.25 -10.99
C GLU A 15 13.47 5.25 -11.51
N PHE A 16 13.83 6.26 -12.31
CA PHE A 16 15.20 6.43 -12.77
C PHE A 16 16.20 6.47 -11.61
N TYR A 17 15.92 7.22 -10.53
CA TYR A 17 16.83 7.27 -9.38
C TYR A 17 16.88 6.00 -8.53
N LEU A 18 15.83 5.16 -8.56
CA LEU A 18 15.83 3.87 -7.87
C LEU A 18 16.62 2.80 -8.63
N GLU A 19 16.67 2.91 -9.96
CA GLU A 19 17.36 1.97 -10.85
C GLU A 19 18.80 2.40 -11.18
N ALA A 20 19.10 3.69 -11.09
CA ALA A 20 20.43 4.23 -11.33
C ALA A 20 21.44 3.71 -10.29
N ASP A 21 22.62 3.36 -10.76
CA ASP A 21 23.72 2.96 -9.90
C ASP A 21 24.27 4.16 -9.10
N LYS A 22 25.05 3.85 -8.06
CA LYS A 22 25.58 4.83 -7.12
C LYS A 22 26.41 5.92 -7.82
N ASP A 23 27.15 5.59 -8.88
CA ASP A 23 28.02 6.53 -9.56
C ASP A 23 27.20 7.49 -10.42
N THR A 24 26.18 7.00 -11.12
CA THR A 24 25.19 7.82 -11.82
C THR A 24 24.46 8.79 -10.88
N ILE A 25 24.05 8.32 -9.68
CA ILE A 25 23.43 9.20 -8.67
C ILE A 25 24.41 10.28 -8.20
N ASN A 26 25.68 9.91 -8.00
CA ASN A 26 26.70 10.87 -7.59
C ASN A 26 26.94 11.91 -8.68
N GLU A 27 27.08 11.53 -9.96
CA GLU A 27 27.27 12.48 -11.06
C GLU A 27 26.14 13.51 -11.15
N ILE A 28 24.88 13.07 -11.06
CA ILE A 28 23.70 13.96 -11.09
C ILE A 28 23.68 14.92 -9.88
N LEU A 29 24.17 14.46 -8.73
CA LEU A 29 24.28 15.28 -7.54
C LEU A 29 25.53 16.18 -7.58
N GLN A 30 26.58 15.83 -8.33
CA GLN A 30 27.84 16.56 -8.42
C GLN A 30 27.84 17.71 -9.43
N GLU A 31 26.94 17.71 -10.44
CA GLU A 31 26.84 18.81 -11.42
C GLU A 31 26.65 20.21 -10.77
N ASP A 32 26.16 20.28 -9.52
CA ASP A 32 25.79 21.52 -8.83
C ASP A 32 26.65 21.86 -7.58
N ILE A 33 27.86 21.26 -7.38
CA ILE A 33 28.66 21.46 -6.14
C ILE A 33 29.00 22.94 -5.84
N ASN A 34 28.98 23.82 -6.84
CA ASN A 34 29.26 25.24 -6.67
C ASN A 34 28.22 25.96 -5.78
N ASP A 35 27.03 25.38 -5.58
CA ASP A 35 26.00 25.87 -4.66
C ASP A 35 25.56 24.75 -3.69
N ILE A 36 26.14 24.80 -2.49
CA ILE A 36 25.88 23.84 -1.41
C ILE A 36 24.39 23.83 -0.99
N GLU A 37 23.68 24.95 -1.10
CA GLU A 37 22.26 25.02 -0.76
C GLU A 37 21.40 24.34 -1.83
N ALA A 38 21.70 24.58 -3.10
CA ALA A 38 21.04 23.91 -4.23
C ALA A 38 21.24 22.38 -4.16
N TYR A 39 22.47 21.94 -3.87
CA TYR A 39 22.79 20.53 -3.64
C TYR A 39 21.94 19.92 -2.52
N LYS A 40 21.92 20.56 -1.34
CA LYS A 40 21.13 20.07 -0.18
C LYS A 40 19.65 19.97 -0.52
N LYS A 41 19.11 20.94 -1.26
CA LYS A 41 17.70 20.95 -1.69
C LYS A 41 17.39 19.78 -2.63
N LYS A 42 18.24 19.52 -3.63
CA LYS A 42 18.09 18.39 -4.58
C LYS A 42 18.16 17.05 -3.85
N ARG A 43 19.17 16.87 -2.97
CA ARG A 43 19.34 15.68 -2.13
C ARG A 43 18.11 15.42 -1.23
N ASN A 44 17.63 16.45 -0.54
CA ASN A 44 16.49 16.32 0.36
C ASN A 44 15.19 16.03 -0.39
N LYS A 45 14.98 16.63 -1.57
CA LYS A 45 13.85 16.29 -2.43
C LYS A 45 13.90 14.82 -2.84
N LEU A 46 15.05 14.34 -3.29
CA LEU A 46 15.23 12.94 -3.68
C LEU A 46 14.96 11.99 -2.50
N LEU A 47 15.55 12.27 -1.33
CA LEU A 47 15.35 11.46 -0.13
C LEU A 47 13.88 11.43 0.31
N PHE A 48 13.18 12.55 0.23
CA PHE A 48 11.75 12.62 0.52
C PHE A 48 10.94 11.75 -0.44
N MET A 49 11.21 11.85 -1.75
CA MET A 49 10.51 11.06 -2.78
C MET A 49 10.75 9.56 -2.62
N ILE A 50 12.00 9.14 -2.39
CA ILE A 50 12.34 7.74 -2.12
C ILE A 50 11.59 7.22 -0.89
N ASN A 51 11.63 7.96 0.22
CA ASN A 51 10.93 7.58 1.43
C ASN A 51 9.41 7.52 1.24
N ALA A 52 8.84 8.46 0.48
CA ALA A 52 7.41 8.45 0.17
C ALA A 52 7.02 7.23 -0.66
N LYS A 53 7.81 6.87 -1.68
CA LYS A 53 7.56 5.69 -2.52
C LYS A 53 7.76 4.39 -1.74
N ALA A 54 8.81 4.27 -0.94
CA ALA A 54 9.03 3.11 -0.08
C ALA A 54 7.85 2.90 0.89
N LYS A 55 7.37 3.98 1.52
CA LYS A 55 6.18 3.93 2.39
C LYS A 55 4.92 3.55 1.62
N LYS A 56 4.71 4.10 0.43
CA LYS A 56 3.58 3.75 -0.44
C LYS A 56 3.61 2.28 -0.82
N GLN A 57 4.76 1.77 -1.28
CA GLN A 57 4.94 0.36 -1.63
C GLN A 57 4.71 -0.58 -0.44
N ALA A 58 5.23 -0.24 0.74
CA ALA A 58 4.98 -1.01 1.95
C ALA A 58 3.47 -1.03 2.28
N ASN A 59 2.79 0.11 2.18
CA ASN A 59 1.35 0.21 2.40
C ASN A 59 0.55 -0.58 1.35
N ASP A 60 0.93 -0.51 0.07
CA ASP A 60 0.28 -1.24 -1.01
C ASP A 60 0.43 -2.76 -0.81
N ALA A 61 1.61 -3.23 -0.39
CA ALA A 61 1.84 -4.64 -0.06
C ALA A 61 1.00 -5.12 1.13
N LEU A 62 0.80 -4.26 2.14
CA LEU A 62 -0.07 -4.55 3.28
C LEU A 62 -1.53 -4.67 2.84
N ILE A 63 -2.01 -3.74 2.01
CA ILE A 63 -3.36 -3.78 1.41
C ILE A 63 -3.55 -5.08 0.62
N GLU A 64 -2.58 -5.44 -0.21
CA GLU A 64 -2.63 -6.67 -1.01
C GLU A 64 -2.70 -7.93 -0.13
N ARG A 65 -1.92 -7.98 0.96
CA ARG A 65 -1.98 -9.09 1.94
C ARG A 65 -3.38 -9.24 2.54
N VAL A 66 -4.02 -8.13 2.93
CA VAL A 66 -5.38 -8.13 3.48
C VAL A 66 -6.40 -8.59 2.44
N ILE A 67 -6.32 -8.08 1.21
CA ILE A 67 -7.22 -8.46 0.12
C ILE A 67 -7.11 -9.97 -0.15
N ASN A 68 -5.88 -10.47 -0.29
CA ASN A 68 -5.66 -11.89 -0.58
C ASN A 68 -6.14 -12.79 0.56
N TYR A 69 -6.00 -12.37 1.83
CA TYR A 69 -6.55 -13.10 2.98
C TYR A 69 -8.06 -13.26 2.89
N PHE A 70 -8.79 -12.16 2.63
CA PHE A 70 -10.24 -12.21 2.54
C PHE A 70 -10.74 -12.92 1.28
N GLU A 71 -10.04 -12.77 0.16
CA GLU A 71 -10.34 -13.51 -1.07
C GLU A 71 -10.21 -15.02 -0.84
N ASP A 72 -9.09 -15.48 -0.24
CA ASP A 72 -8.86 -16.87 0.10
C ASP A 72 -9.91 -17.40 1.08
N ALA A 73 -10.28 -16.60 2.09
CA ALA A 73 -11.32 -16.92 3.04
C ALA A 73 -12.70 -17.11 2.39
N ILE A 74 -13.07 -16.25 1.44
CA ILE A 74 -14.32 -16.37 0.67
C ILE A 74 -14.28 -17.65 -0.18
N GLN A 75 -13.16 -17.92 -0.88
CA GLN A 75 -13.00 -19.10 -1.70
C GLN A 75 -13.06 -20.41 -0.89
N LYS A 76 -12.43 -20.43 0.29
CA LYS A 76 -12.41 -21.59 1.20
C LYS A 76 -13.62 -21.64 2.14
N ASN A 77 -14.50 -20.65 2.08
CA ASN A 77 -15.66 -20.50 2.95
C ASN A 77 -15.32 -20.56 4.45
N THR A 78 -14.24 -19.90 4.87
CA THR A 78 -13.79 -19.88 6.27
C THR A 78 -14.65 -18.92 7.08
N ALA A 79 -15.33 -19.42 8.11
CA ALA A 79 -16.35 -18.65 8.83
C ALA A 79 -15.82 -17.42 9.59
N LYS A 80 -14.67 -17.53 10.28
CA LYS A 80 -14.09 -16.44 11.11
C LYS A 80 -13.70 -15.21 10.27
N PRO A 81 -12.86 -15.33 9.22
CA PRO A 81 -12.48 -14.16 8.42
C PRO A 81 -13.68 -13.55 7.68
N ILE A 82 -14.62 -14.39 7.23
CA ILE A 82 -15.87 -13.94 6.59
C ILE A 82 -16.73 -13.12 7.56
N ALA A 83 -16.86 -13.55 8.81
CA ALA A 83 -17.60 -12.82 9.83
C ALA A 83 -16.95 -11.47 10.12
N TYR A 84 -15.61 -11.44 10.21
CA TYR A 84 -14.88 -10.19 10.42
C TYR A 84 -15.05 -9.22 9.24
N LEU A 85 -14.94 -9.69 8.00
CA LEU A 85 -15.19 -8.84 6.82
C LEU A 85 -16.62 -8.28 6.82
N LYS A 86 -17.62 -9.09 7.21
CA LYS A 86 -19.01 -8.62 7.37
C LYS A 86 -19.16 -7.54 8.43
N GLN A 87 -18.42 -7.62 9.53
CA GLN A 87 -18.38 -6.58 10.55
C GLN A 87 -17.80 -5.28 9.97
N LEU A 88 -16.68 -5.35 9.25
CA LEU A 88 -16.06 -4.19 8.60
C LEU A 88 -17.01 -3.49 7.62
N MET A 89 -17.80 -4.27 6.86
CA MET A 89 -18.82 -3.73 5.96
C MET A 89 -19.98 -3.06 6.70
N SER A 90 -20.46 -3.67 7.80
CA SER A 90 -21.64 -3.20 8.53
C SER A 90 -21.42 -1.83 9.18
N GLU A 91 -20.17 -1.48 9.47
CA GLU A 91 -19.78 -0.15 9.94
C GLU A 91 -19.86 0.94 8.85
N ASN A 92 -20.04 0.57 7.58
CA ASN A 92 -20.15 1.48 6.44
C ASN A 92 -21.51 1.29 5.74
N GLN A 93 -22.45 2.21 5.96
CA GLN A 93 -23.83 2.14 5.44
C GLN A 93 -23.91 2.01 3.91
N SER A 94 -22.93 2.50 3.17
CA SER A 94 -22.85 2.38 1.70
C SER A 94 -22.56 0.95 1.23
N LEU A 95 -21.88 0.15 2.06
CA LEU A 95 -21.46 -1.23 1.75
C LEU A 95 -22.49 -2.26 2.23
N ALA A 96 -23.49 -1.83 3.02
CA ALA A 96 -24.63 -2.68 3.41
C ALA A 96 -25.49 -3.17 2.22
N LEU A 97 -25.26 -2.61 1.02
CA LEU A 97 -25.94 -2.97 -0.23
C LEU A 97 -25.28 -4.15 -0.98
N TYR A 98 -24.15 -4.68 -0.50
CA TYR A 98 -23.53 -5.88 -1.09
C TYR A 98 -24.41 -7.11 -0.82
N HIS A 99 -25.37 -7.35 -1.70
CA HIS A 99 -26.33 -8.46 -1.58
C HIS A 99 -25.72 -9.85 -1.78
N ASN A 100 -24.51 -9.96 -2.35
CA ASN A 100 -23.82 -11.23 -2.59
C ASN A 100 -22.37 -11.18 -2.09
N PHE A 101 -22.20 -11.42 -0.79
CA PHE A 101 -20.88 -11.52 -0.15
C PHE A 101 -19.97 -12.58 -0.81
N GLU A 102 -20.56 -13.67 -1.30
CA GLU A 102 -19.85 -14.76 -2.01
C GLU A 102 -19.29 -14.35 -3.38
N LYS A 103 -19.58 -13.12 -3.85
CA LYS A 103 -19.13 -12.59 -5.15
C LYS A 103 -18.34 -11.28 -5.01
N LEU A 104 -17.82 -10.96 -3.82
CA LEU A 104 -16.97 -9.79 -3.65
C LEU A 104 -15.70 -9.93 -4.50
N SER A 105 -15.45 -8.93 -5.34
CA SER A 105 -14.20 -8.81 -6.10
C SER A 105 -13.07 -8.25 -5.22
N LYS A 106 -11.82 -8.30 -5.70
CA LYS A 106 -10.68 -7.67 -5.03
C LYS A 106 -10.91 -6.17 -4.83
N GLU A 107 -11.50 -5.53 -5.84
CA GLU A 107 -11.83 -4.11 -5.83
C GLU A 107 -12.88 -3.79 -4.76
N ASP A 108 -13.87 -4.67 -4.57
CA ASP A 108 -14.88 -4.51 -3.51
C ASP A 108 -14.25 -4.67 -2.12
N ILE A 109 -13.42 -5.69 -1.92
CA ILE A 109 -12.69 -5.89 -0.65
C ILE A 109 -11.80 -4.69 -0.36
N GLN A 110 -11.09 -4.18 -1.37
CA GLN A 110 -10.27 -2.98 -1.24
C GLN A 110 -11.09 -1.76 -0.82
N ALA A 111 -12.26 -1.55 -1.42
CA ALA A 111 -13.16 -0.46 -1.06
C ALA A 111 -13.65 -0.57 0.39
N ILE A 112 -13.90 -1.79 0.89
CA ILE A 112 -14.32 -2.04 2.27
C ILE A 112 -13.22 -1.65 3.27
N ILE A 113 -11.97 -2.01 2.99
CA ILE A 113 -10.85 -1.83 3.93
C ILE A 113 -10.18 -0.46 3.81
N LYS A 114 -10.39 0.29 2.72
CA LYS A 114 -9.72 1.56 2.43
C LYS A 114 -9.90 2.62 3.54
N ASP A 115 -11.07 2.65 4.14
CA ASP A 115 -11.41 3.62 5.20
C ASP A 115 -11.21 3.06 6.61
N LYS A 116 -10.55 1.89 6.74
CA LYS A 116 -10.33 1.19 8.00
C LYS A 116 -8.86 1.25 8.42
N ASN A 117 -8.62 1.02 9.71
CA ASN A 117 -7.26 0.92 10.24
C ASN A 117 -6.64 -0.42 9.79
N LEU A 118 -5.77 -0.36 8.78
CA LEU A 118 -5.10 -1.53 8.21
C LEU A 118 -4.26 -2.31 9.25
N ILE A 119 -3.69 -1.62 10.24
CA ILE A 119 -2.89 -2.28 11.28
C ILE A 119 -3.77 -3.19 12.14
N ASP A 120 -4.93 -2.70 12.57
CA ASP A 120 -5.87 -3.49 13.38
C ASP A 120 -6.35 -4.74 12.62
N ILE A 121 -6.59 -4.58 11.32
CA ILE A 121 -6.99 -5.70 10.44
C ILE A 121 -5.86 -6.75 10.37
N ILE A 122 -4.62 -6.31 10.15
CA ILE A 122 -3.47 -7.22 10.06
C ILE A 122 -3.23 -7.96 11.38
N GLU A 123 -3.34 -7.28 12.52
CA GLU A 123 -3.21 -7.92 13.83
C GLU A 123 -4.26 -9.01 14.04
N GLN A 124 -5.50 -8.81 13.56
CA GLN A 124 -6.54 -9.84 13.60
C GLN A 124 -6.20 -11.02 12.68
N ILE A 125 -5.73 -10.76 11.46
CA ILE A 125 -5.27 -11.80 10.52
C ILE A 125 -4.16 -12.65 11.14
N GLU A 126 -3.20 -12.02 11.82
CA GLU A 126 -2.07 -12.72 12.42
C GLU A 126 -2.47 -13.53 13.65
N LYS A 127 -3.44 -13.06 14.44
CA LYS A 127 -4.05 -13.85 15.52
C LYS A 127 -4.76 -15.08 14.98
N ASP A 128 -5.60 -14.91 13.95
CA ASP A 128 -6.33 -16.01 13.32
C ASP A 128 -5.37 -17.08 12.76
N GLY A 129 -4.30 -16.67 12.07
CA GLY A 129 -3.30 -17.60 11.52
C GLY A 129 -2.45 -18.33 12.57
N ALA A 130 -2.25 -17.73 13.76
CA ALA A 130 -1.52 -18.37 14.86
C ALA A 130 -2.37 -19.41 15.62
N GLU A 131 -3.69 -19.20 15.68
CA GLU A 131 -4.64 -20.15 16.29
C GLU A 131 -4.80 -21.42 15.44
N GLU A 132 -4.77 -21.31 14.11
CA GLU A 132 -4.86 -22.48 13.21
C GLU A 132 -3.63 -23.40 13.32
N GLN A 133 -2.43 -22.86 13.60
CA GLN A 133 -1.20 -23.65 13.76
C GLN A 133 -1.09 -24.33 15.14
N SER A 134 -1.80 -23.82 16.15
CA SER A 134 -1.77 -24.40 17.51
C SER A 134 -2.72 -25.59 17.71
N THR A 135 -3.49 -25.94 16.68
CA THR A 135 -4.51 -27.02 16.74
C THR A 135 -4.06 -28.30 16.00
N ILE A 136 -2.77 -28.43 15.67
CA ILE A 136 -2.16 -29.62 15.04
C ILE A 136 -1.25 -30.32 16.04
#